data_AF-A0A7C4QLB5-F1
#
_entry.id   AF-A0A7C4QLB5-F1
#
_cell.length_a   1.000
_cell.length_b   1.000
_cell.length_c   1.000
_cell.angle_alpha   90.00
_cell.angle_beta   90.00
_cell.angle_gamma   90.00
#
_symmetry.space_group_name_H-M   'P 1'
#
loop_
_entity.id
_entity.type
_entity.pdbx_description
1 polymer ?
#
loop_
_entity_poly.entity_id
_entity_poly.type
_entity_poly.pdbx_seq_one_letter_code
_entity_poly.pdbx_strand_id
1 'polypeptide(L)'
;TVYSIDSSLSEVSEALAMEVLMYDQQLCSSPTMALFIGNYERAIQLAKEVSKHLDILGSSYEIEVSEGWLYNLNTLRKALEFQGAKVFRSDDPRNPYTVVVSKSKSSFTGLRLVPLDLHSRKRFLEIIVVNDLIDCVKLIKELPRTTGYAGVDRVQTVALWVHERKASYYVRKLASAGVYRVVPLGESFLRTPREPYDGEYIPRYFTYTSYFRVRRSV
;
A
#
# COMPACT_ATOMS: atom_id res chain seq x y z
N THR A 1 0.90 -3.64 0.93
CA THR A 1 0.11 -4.62 1.73
C THR A 1 0.35 -6.04 1.27
N VAL A 2 0.34 -7.09 2.11
CA VAL A 2 0.64 -8.49 1.72
C VAL A 2 -0.44 -9.47 2.20
N TYR A 3 -0.85 -10.44 1.36
CA TYR A 3 -2.00 -11.33 1.61
C TYR A 3 -1.80 -12.83 1.34
N SER A 4 -2.44 -13.70 2.13
CA SER A 4 -2.61 -15.16 1.92
C SER A 4 -4.07 -15.60 2.14
N ILE A 5 -4.61 -16.47 1.26
CA ILE A 5 -6.04 -16.76 1.08
C ILE A 5 -6.60 -17.79 2.09
N ASP A 6 -6.75 -17.42 3.36
CA ASP A 6 -7.48 -18.24 4.36
C ASP A 6 -8.65 -17.45 5.01
N SER A 7 -9.21 -16.43 4.35
CA SER A 7 -10.19 -15.50 4.95
C SER A 7 -11.35 -15.12 4.02
N SER A 8 -12.39 -14.47 4.56
CA SER A 8 -13.48 -13.91 3.76
C SER A 8 -12.91 -12.82 2.82
N LEU A 9 -13.16 -12.96 1.51
CA LEU A 9 -12.69 -12.02 0.49
C LEU A 9 -13.25 -10.60 0.74
N SER A 10 -14.46 -10.54 1.31
CA SER A 10 -15.21 -9.33 1.60
C SER A 10 -14.53 -8.44 2.64
N GLU A 11 -14.08 -8.99 3.77
CA GLU A 11 -13.40 -8.21 4.82
C GLU A 11 -12.11 -7.60 4.29
N VAL A 12 -11.33 -8.37 3.53
CA VAL A 12 -10.08 -7.90 2.93
C VAL A 12 -10.35 -6.78 1.92
N SER A 13 -11.37 -6.95 1.07
CA SER A 13 -11.68 -5.94 0.06
C SER A 13 -12.21 -4.64 0.67
N GLU A 14 -13.05 -4.75 1.70
CA GLU A 14 -13.60 -3.59 2.40
C GLU A 14 -12.50 -2.80 3.12
N ALA A 15 -11.64 -3.49 3.86
CA ALA A 15 -10.56 -2.83 4.59
C ALA A 15 -9.52 -2.19 3.64
N LEU A 16 -9.20 -2.84 2.51
CA LEU A 16 -8.38 -2.22 1.46
C LEU A 16 -9.05 -0.98 0.86
N ALA A 17 -10.34 -1.06 0.53
CA ALA A 17 -11.08 0.08 -0.01
C ALA A 17 -11.10 1.25 0.96
N MET A 18 -11.30 0.98 2.25
CA MET A 18 -11.26 2.00 3.30
C MET A 18 -9.89 2.68 3.38
N GLU A 19 -8.80 1.91 3.44
CA GLU A 19 -7.44 2.49 3.47
C GLU A 19 -7.10 3.30 2.21
N VAL A 20 -7.65 2.93 1.05
CA VAL A 20 -7.52 3.68 -0.20
C VAL A 20 -8.33 4.99 -0.18
N LEU A 21 -9.45 5.06 0.54
CA LEU A 21 -10.25 6.28 0.63
C LEU A 21 -9.77 7.25 1.70
N MET A 22 -9.15 6.75 2.77
CA MET A 22 -8.69 7.57 3.89
C MET A 22 -7.79 8.71 3.41
N TYR A 23 -8.25 9.95 3.67
CA TYR A 23 -7.59 11.20 3.28
C TYR A 23 -7.17 11.25 1.80
N ASP A 24 -7.93 10.62 0.90
CA ASP A 24 -7.62 10.53 -0.53
C ASP A 24 -6.19 10.03 -0.84
N GLN A 25 -5.68 9.14 0.03
CA GLN A 25 -4.33 8.60 0.01
C GLN A 25 -3.20 9.63 0.22
N GLN A 26 -3.49 10.74 0.89
CA GLN A 26 -2.48 11.76 1.20
C GLN A 26 -1.67 11.44 2.48
N LEU A 27 -1.87 10.26 3.10
CA LEU A 27 -1.00 9.78 4.17
C LEU A 27 0.20 9.03 3.57
N CYS A 28 1.38 9.19 4.17
CA CYS A 28 2.56 8.40 3.78
C CYS A 28 2.39 6.89 4.00
N SER A 29 1.42 6.49 4.84
CA SER A 29 1.06 5.10 5.11
C SER A 29 -0.04 4.56 4.20
N SER A 30 -0.65 5.39 3.34
CA SER A 30 -1.75 4.97 2.48
C SER A 30 -1.28 3.91 1.47
N PRO A 31 -2.05 2.83 1.27
CA PRO A 31 -1.64 1.75 0.38
C PRO A 31 -1.83 2.15 -1.08
N THR A 32 -0.72 2.34 -1.80
CA THR A 32 -0.73 2.49 -3.26
C THR A 32 -0.45 1.15 -3.98
N MET A 33 0.06 0.16 -3.24
CA MET A 33 0.40 -1.18 -3.73
C MET A 33 -0.01 -2.29 -2.75
N ALA A 34 -0.62 -3.35 -3.29
CA ALA A 34 -0.82 -4.63 -2.64
C ALA A 34 -0.07 -5.74 -3.37
N LEU A 35 0.54 -6.66 -2.61
CA LEU A 35 1.20 -7.86 -3.09
C LEU A 35 0.31 -9.05 -2.73
N PHE A 36 -0.20 -9.73 -3.75
CA PHE A 36 -1.12 -10.84 -3.60
C PHE A 36 -0.41 -12.15 -3.90
N ILE A 37 -0.24 -13.00 -2.88
CA ILE A 37 0.34 -14.34 -3.05
C ILE A 37 -0.77 -15.29 -3.50
N GLY A 38 -0.72 -15.70 -4.77
CA GLY A 38 -1.75 -16.57 -5.35
C GLY A 38 -1.81 -16.47 -6.87
N ASN A 39 -2.96 -16.82 -7.45
CA ASN A 39 -3.17 -16.76 -8.88
C ASN A 39 -3.80 -15.44 -9.34
N TYR A 40 -3.69 -15.18 -10.63
CA TYR A 40 -4.11 -13.93 -11.24
C TYR A 40 -5.64 -13.73 -11.21
N GLU A 41 -6.39 -14.80 -11.40
CA GLU A 41 -7.85 -14.81 -11.44
C GLU A 41 -8.43 -14.42 -10.08
N ARG A 42 -7.85 -14.90 -8.98
CA ARG A 42 -8.25 -14.52 -7.62
C ARG A 42 -7.86 -13.09 -7.29
N ALA A 43 -6.74 -12.59 -7.78
CA ALA A 43 -6.39 -11.18 -7.65
C ALA A 43 -7.37 -10.27 -8.40
N ILE A 44 -7.86 -10.69 -9.58
CA ILE A 44 -8.93 -10.02 -10.31
C ILE A 44 -10.23 -10.02 -9.50
N GLN A 45 -10.59 -11.13 -8.86
CA GLN A 45 -11.76 -11.20 -7.97
C GLN A 45 -11.63 -10.24 -6.79
N LEU A 46 -10.46 -10.21 -6.13
CA LEU A 46 -10.17 -9.25 -5.07
C LEU A 46 -10.31 -7.80 -5.57
N ALA A 47 -9.70 -7.46 -6.70
CA ALA A 47 -9.80 -6.12 -7.29
C ALA A 47 -11.23 -5.72 -7.60
N LYS A 48 -12.05 -6.67 -8.09
CA LYS A 48 -13.47 -6.44 -8.35
C LYS A 48 -14.25 -6.15 -7.06
N GLU A 49 -14.04 -6.93 -6.00
CA GLU A 49 -14.69 -6.67 -4.71
C GLU A 49 -14.20 -5.35 -4.08
N VAL A 50 -12.90 -5.04 -4.13
CA VAL A 50 -12.36 -3.74 -3.70
C VAL A 50 -13.04 -2.60 -4.45
N SER A 51 -13.20 -2.72 -5.77
CA SER A 51 -13.86 -1.70 -6.60
C SER A 51 -15.32 -1.47 -6.18
N LYS A 52 -16.08 -2.54 -5.91
CA LYS A 52 -17.45 -2.41 -5.39
C LYS A 52 -17.49 -1.67 -4.05
N HIS A 53 -16.57 -1.98 -3.13
CA HIS A 53 -16.50 -1.25 -1.86
C HIS A 53 -16.07 0.20 -2.07
N LEU A 54 -15.19 0.50 -3.03
CA LEU A 54 -14.83 1.87 -3.40
C LEU A 54 -16.00 2.64 -4.02
N ASP A 55 -16.87 2.00 -4.81
CA ASP A 55 -18.11 2.60 -5.30
C ASP A 55 -19.05 2.95 -4.13
N ILE A 56 -19.29 1.99 -3.23
CA ILE A 56 -20.21 2.14 -2.09
C ILE A 56 -19.68 3.19 -1.12
N LEU A 57 -18.48 3.00 -0.59
CA LEU A 57 -17.89 3.86 0.44
C LEU A 57 -17.56 5.24 -0.13
N GLY A 58 -16.97 5.28 -1.34
CA GLY A 58 -16.53 6.53 -1.96
C GLY A 58 -17.67 7.46 -2.36
N SER A 59 -18.91 6.96 -2.51
CA SER A 59 -20.09 7.79 -2.74
C SER A 59 -20.38 8.80 -1.60
N SER A 60 -19.92 8.49 -0.38
CA SER A 60 -20.07 9.38 0.79
C SER A 60 -18.92 10.38 0.93
N TYR A 61 -17.89 10.26 0.09
CA TYR A 61 -16.68 11.08 0.14
C TYR A 61 -16.38 11.58 -1.27
N GLU A 62 -17.13 12.55 -1.76
CA GLU A 62 -16.85 13.14 -3.08
C GLU A 62 -15.56 13.97 -3.06
N ILE A 63 -14.83 14.01 -4.18
CA ILE A 63 -13.68 14.88 -4.36
C ILE A 63 -13.85 15.78 -5.58
N GLU A 64 -13.33 17.00 -5.45
CA GLU A 64 -13.15 17.90 -6.57
C GLU A 64 -11.78 17.69 -7.19
N VAL A 65 -11.78 17.43 -8.49
CA VAL A 65 -10.57 17.28 -9.31
C VAL A 65 -10.74 18.07 -10.60
N SER A 66 -9.65 18.60 -11.14
CA SER A 66 -9.70 19.35 -12.40
C SER A 66 -9.88 18.43 -13.60
N GLU A 67 -10.45 18.95 -14.68
CA GLU A 67 -10.60 18.21 -15.95
C GLU A 67 -9.25 17.72 -16.49
N GLY A 68 -8.19 18.53 -16.39
CA GLY A 68 -6.84 18.14 -16.78
C GLY A 68 -6.31 16.95 -15.97
N TRP A 69 -6.62 16.89 -14.68
CA TRP A 69 -6.26 15.75 -13.83
C TRP A 69 -7.01 14.49 -14.25
N LEU A 70 -8.33 14.59 -14.53
CA LEU A 70 -9.14 13.47 -15.02
C LEU A 70 -8.65 12.96 -16.39
N TYR A 71 -8.25 13.86 -17.28
CA TYR A 71 -7.63 13.52 -18.56
C TYR A 71 -6.33 12.72 -18.37
N ASN A 72 -5.44 13.20 -17.49
CA ASN A 72 -4.19 12.50 -17.17
C ASN A 72 -4.44 11.12 -16.55
N LEU A 73 -5.43 11.01 -15.65
CA LEU A 73 -5.83 9.73 -15.07
C LEU A 73 -6.32 8.74 -16.12
N ASN A 74 -7.19 9.17 -17.04
CA ASN A 74 -7.68 8.31 -18.11
C ASN A 74 -6.59 7.90 -19.10
N THR A 75 -5.63 8.79 -19.36
CA THR A 75 -4.44 8.48 -20.16
C THR A 75 -3.57 7.41 -19.48
N LEU A 76 -3.35 7.54 -18.17
CA LEU A 76 -2.65 6.53 -17.38
C LEU A 76 -3.36 5.17 -17.42
N ARG A 77 -4.67 5.13 -17.17
CA ARG A 77 -5.48 3.90 -17.20
C ARG A 77 -5.33 3.16 -18.53
N LYS A 78 -5.46 3.88 -19.65
CA LYS A 78 -5.27 3.30 -21.00
C LYS A 78 -3.86 2.77 -21.21
N ALA A 79 -2.83 3.51 -20.78
CA ALA A 79 -1.45 3.06 -20.91
C ALA A 79 -1.18 1.75 -20.14
N LEU A 80 -1.76 1.61 -18.95
CA LEU A 80 -1.69 0.37 -18.16
C LEU A 80 -2.42 -0.80 -18.84
N GLU A 81 -3.61 -0.55 -19.40
CA GLU A 81 -4.35 -1.56 -20.19
C GLU A 81 -3.55 -2.01 -21.42
N PHE A 82 -2.90 -1.08 -22.15
CA PHE A 82 -2.04 -1.40 -23.28
C PHE A 82 -0.82 -2.25 -22.90
N GLN A 83 -0.32 -2.14 -21.67
CA GLN A 83 0.72 -3.02 -21.13
C GLN A 83 0.18 -4.37 -20.63
N GLY A 84 -1.11 -4.64 -20.81
CA GLY A 84 -1.75 -5.91 -20.45
C GLY A 84 -2.22 -5.99 -18.99
N ALA A 85 -2.23 -4.87 -18.25
CA ALA A 85 -2.80 -4.83 -16.91
C ALA A 85 -4.33 -4.90 -16.96
N LYS A 86 -4.96 -5.54 -15.96
CA LYS A 86 -6.40 -5.43 -15.78
C LYS A 86 -6.69 -4.19 -14.94
N VAL A 87 -7.47 -3.25 -15.49
CA VAL A 87 -7.83 -2.00 -14.79
C VAL A 87 -9.32 -2.01 -14.47
N PHE A 88 -9.63 -1.66 -13.22
CA PHE A 88 -10.95 -1.31 -12.72
C PHE A 88 -10.94 0.18 -12.37
N ARG A 89 -12.05 0.86 -12.62
CA ARG A 89 -12.16 2.31 -12.45
C ARG A 89 -13.58 2.68 -12.08
N SER A 90 -13.73 3.81 -11.40
CA SER A 90 -15.03 4.45 -11.25
C SER A 90 -15.53 5.05 -12.55
N ASP A 91 -16.85 5.04 -12.71
CA ASP A 91 -17.59 5.81 -13.71
C ASP A 91 -18.04 7.19 -13.18
N ASP A 92 -17.90 7.47 -11.88
CA ASP A 92 -18.20 8.79 -11.28
C ASP A 92 -16.92 9.65 -11.22
N PRO A 93 -16.86 10.80 -11.92
CA PRO A 93 -15.70 11.70 -11.86
C PRO A 93 -15.44 12.29 -10.46
N ARG A 94 -16.44 12.28 -9.57
CA ARG A 94 -16.33 12.74 -8.18
C ARG A 94 -15.81 11.67 -7.22
N ASN A 95 -15.66 10.43 -7.70
CA ASN A 95 -14.99 9.33 -7.00
C ASN A 95 -14.02 8.59 -7.94
N PRO A 96 -12.99 9.25 -8.49
CA PRO A 96 -12.22 8.74 -9.62
C PRO A 96 -11.15 7.70 -9.20
N TYR A 97 -11.55 6.62 -8.53
CA TYR A 97 -10.63 5.56 -8.09
C TYR A 97 -10.11 4.72 -9.26
N THR A 98 -8.95 4.09 -9.07
CA THR A 98 -8.37 3.14 -10.02
C THR A 98 -7.78 1.96 -9.28
N VAL A 99 -8.20 0.74 -9.63
CA VAL A 99 -7.59 -0.50 -9.14
C VAL A 99 -6.97 -1.25 -10.31
N VAL A 100 -5.69 -1.58 -10.20
CA VAL A 100 -4.92 -2.24 -11.26
C VAL A 100 -4.51 -3.62 -10.77
N VAL A 101 -4.56 -4.63 -11.64
CA VAL A 101 -4.02 -5.96 -11.36
C VAL A 101 -2.88 -6.25 -12.33
N SER A 102 -1.72 -6.54 -11.78
CA SER A 102 -0.46 -6.74 -12.51
C SER A 102 0.10 -8.13 -12.25
N LYS A 103 0.75 -8.74 -13.25
CA LYS A 103 1.40 -10.06 -13.13
C LYS A 103 2.88 -9.91 -12.82
N SER A 104 3.33 -10.51 -11.71
CA SER A 104 4.74 -10.67 -11.30
C SER A 104 5.53 -9.39 -11.00
N LYS A 105 5.21 -8.26 -11.63
CA LYS A 105 5.87 -6.96 -11.46
C LYS A 105 4.86 -5.83 -11.64
N SER A 106 5.25 -4.62 -11.25
CA SER A 106 4.41 -3.44 -11.44
C SER A 106 4.21 -3.13 -12.92
N SER A 107 2.97 -2.86 -13.31
CA SER A 107 2.59 -2.36 -14.64
C SER A 107 3.01 -0.91 -14.89
N PHE A 108 3.62 -0.24 -13.90
CA PHE A 108 4.27 1.04 -14.13
C PHE A 108 5.71 0.89 -14.63
N THR A 109 6.27 -0.32 -14.56
CA THR A 109 7.64 -0.57 -14.99
C THR A 109 7.76 -0.39 -16.49
N GLY A 110 8.59 0.56 -16.93
CA GLY A 110 8.84 0.80 -18.35
C GLY A 110 7.84 1.74 -19.03
N LEU A 111 6.88 2.31 -18.29
CA LEU A 111 6.13 3.48 -18.78
C LEU A 111 7.08 4.67 -18.86
N ARG A 112 7.38 5.13 -20.09
CA ARG A 112 8.30 6.27 -20.32
C ARG A 112 7.79 7.58 -19.71
N LEU A 113 6.47 7.77 -19.71
CA LEU A 113 5.79 8.93 -19.16
C LEU A 113 4.62 8.42 -18.32
N VAL A 114 4.64 8.74 -17.02
CA VAL A 114 3.52 8.49 -16.13
C VAL A 114 2.87 9.84 -15.87
N PRO A 115 1.70 10.14 -16.46
CA PRO A 115 1.09 11.48 -16.41
C PRO A 115 0.59 11.88 -15.01
N LEU A 116 0.68 10.98 -14.02
CA LEU A 116 0.48 11.22 -12.60
C LEU A 116 1.55 10.48 -11.81
N ASP A 117 2.40 11.22 -11.10
CA ASP A 117 3.37 10.63 -10.17
C ASP A 117 2.66 9.97 -8.98
N LEU A 118 3.42 9.29 -8.12
CA LEU A 118 2.84 8.57 -6.99
C LEU A 118 2.04 9.49 -6.06
N HIS A 119 2.53 10.71 -5.81
CA HIS A 119 1.93 11.67 -4.88
C HIS A 119 0.66 12.34 -5.42
N SER A 120 0.56 12.46 -6.76
CA SER A 120 -0.60 13.07 -7.43
C SER A 120 -1.73 12.07 -7.71
N ARG A 121 -1.47 10.76 -7.56
CA ARG A 121 -2.51 9.73 -7.65
C ARG A 121 -3.37 9.77 -6.39
N LYS A 122 -4.68 9.81 -6.59
CA LYS A 122 -5.69 9.71 -5.53
C LYS A 122 -6.49 8.43 -5.74
N ARG A 123 -6.90 7.77 -4.66
CA ARG A 123 -7.77 6.58 -4.67
C ARG A 123 -7.29 5.50 -5.66
N PHE A 124 -6.00 5.23 -5.63
CA PHE A 124 -5.29 4.36 -6.54
C PHE A 124 -4.73 3.12 -5.80
N LEU A 125 -4.92 1.93 -6.36
CA LEU A 125 -4.32 0.71 -5.84
C LEU A 125 -3.80 -0.17 -6.98
N GLU A 126 -2.52 -0.55 -6.92
CA GLU A 126 -1.97 -1.62 -7.77
C GLU A 126 -1.85 -2.92 -6.98
N ILE A 127 -2.52 -3.98 -7.43
CA ILE A 127 -2.41 -5.34 -6.90
C ILE A 127 -1.46 -6.13 -7.80
N ILE A 128 -0.26 -6.42 -7.30
CA ILE A 128 0.73 -7.23 -8.00
C ILE A 128 0.64 -8.67 -7.52
N VAL A 129 0.40 -9.58 -8.46
CA VAL A 129 0.33 -11.01 -8.21
C VAL A 129 1.73 -11.59 -8.18
N VAL A 130 2.04 -12.31 -7.10
CA VAL A 130 3.34 -12.94 -6.85
C VAL A 130 3.16 -14.40 -6.45
N ASN A 131 4.19 -15.21 -6.64
CA ASN A 131 4.08 -16.64 -6.36
C ASN A 131 4.23 -16.95 -4.88
N ASP A 132 5.08 -16.20 -4.18
CA ASP A 132 5.40 -16.44 -2.78
C ASP A 132 5.91 -15.18 -2.05
N LEU A 133 6.28 -15.37 -0.79
CA LEU A 133 6.81 -14.32 0.08
C LEU A 133 8.23 -13.87 -0.31
N ILE A 134 9.01 -14.70 -1.00
CA ILE A 134 10.34 -14.33 -1.47
C ILE A 134 10.20 -13.30 -2.58
N ASP A 135 9.29 -13.53 -3.52
CA ASP A 135 8.91 -12.57 -4.55
C ASP A 135 8.40 -11.26 -3.92
N CYS A 136 7.58 -11.33 -2.86
CA CYS A 136 7.16 -10.12 -2.13
C CYS A 136 8.36 -9.31 -1.61
N VAL A 137 9.29 -9.97 -0.92
CA VAL A 137 10.46 -9.31 -0.33
C VAL A 137 11.35 -8.70 -1.42
N LYS A 138 11.50 -9.38 -2.55
CA LYS A 138 12.25 -8.88 -3.70
C LYS A 138 11.61 -7.60 -4.26
N LEU A 139 10.30 -7.63 -4.52
CA LEU A 139 9.58 -6.46 -5.04
C LEU A 139 9.65 -5.27 -4.09
N ILE A 140 9.50 -5.49 -2.78
CA ILE A 140 9.63 -4.42 -1.78
C ILE A 140 11.01 -3.74 -1.86
N LYS A 141 12.08 -4.51 -2.02
CA LYS A 141 13.45 -3.99 -2.14
C LYS A 141 13.69 -3.25 -3.46
N GLU A 142 13.00 -3.65 -4.53
CA GLU A 142 13.14 -3.06 -5.87
C GLU A 142 12.22 -1.85 -6.09
N LEU A 143 11.24 -1.64 -5.21
CA LEU A 143 10.22 -0.60 -5.33
C LEU A 143 10.80 0.82 -5.53
N PRO A 144 11.85 1.26 -4.77
CA PRO A 144 12.52 2.55 -5.01
C PRO A 144 13.08 2.74 -6.42
N ARG A 145 13.35 1.64 -7.14
CA ARG A 145 13.93 1.64 -8.49
C ARG A 145 12.87 1.59 -9.59
N THR A 146 11.59 1.50 -9.22
CA THR A 146 10.49 1.37 -10.17
C THR A 146 9.98 2.74 -10.59
N THR A 147 9.84 3.00 -11.88
CA THR A 147 9.45 4.31 -12.44
C THR A 147 8.15 4.87 -11.84
N GLY A 148 7.16 4.01 -11.59
CA GLY A 148 5.88 4.40 -10.98
C GLY A 148 5.93 4.80 -9.50
N TYR A 149 7.06 4.53 -8.84
CA TYR A 149 7.31 4.77 -7.42
C TYR A 149 8.61 5.59 -7.21
N ALA A 150 9.03 6.32 -8.24
CA ALA A 150 10.17 7.23 -8.13
C ALA A 150 9.94 8.24 -6.99
N GLY A 151 10.97 8.46 -6.17
CA GLY A 151 10.89 9.29 -4.95
C GLY A 151 10.57 8.51 -3.67
N VAL A 152 10.26 7.21 -3.75
CA VAL A 152 10.14 6.35 -2.57
C VAL A 152 11.52 5.84 -2.17
N ASP A 153 12.02 6.23 -0.98
CA ASP A 153 13.31 5.75 -0.48
C ASP A 153 13.25 4.30 0.01
N ARG A 154 12.20 3.97 0.78
CA ARG A 154 11.99 2.63 1.36
C ARG A 154 10.54 2.41 1.76
N VAL A 155 10.13 1.16 1.79
CA VAL A 155 8.84 0.74 2.34
C VAL A 155 8.95 0.61 3.85
N GLN A 156 8.31 1.55 4.55
CA GLN A 156 8.33 1.61 6.02
C GLN A 156 7.25 0.74 6.68
N THR A 157 6.02 0.86 6.17
CA THR A 157 4.83 0.19 6.70
C THR A 157 4.32 -0.85 5.71
N VAL A 158 3.99 -2.04 6.21
CA VAL A 158 3.22 -3.04 5.47
C VAL A 158 2.01 -3.43 6.31
N ALA A 159 0.82 -3.13 5.81
CA ALA A 159 -0.39 -3.81 6.27
C ALA A 159 -0.33 -5.28 5.80
N LEU A 160 -0.61 -6.22 6.70
CA LEU A 160 -0.47 -7.65 6.50
C LEU A 160 -1.79 -8.34 6.86
N TRP A 161 -2.17 -9.29 6.02
CA TRP A 161 -3.30 -10.14 6.29
C TRP A 161 -2.99 -11.55 5.85
N VAL A 162 -2.72 -12.39 6.83
CA VAL A 162 -2.37 -13.79 6.66
C VAL A 162 -2.98 -14.56 7.80
N HIS A 163 -3.15 -15.87 7.62
CA HIS A 163 -3.51 -16.73 8.73
C HIS A 163 -2.54 -16.52 9.91
N GLU A 164 -3.08 -16.37 11.13
CA GLU A 164 -2.32 -16.03 12.35
C GLU A 164 -1.06 -16.91 12.55
N ARG A 165 -1.19 -18.22 12.35
CA ARG A 165 -0.09 -19.20 12.39
C ARG A 165 1.10 -18.87 11.48
N LYS A 166 0.89 -18.12 10.39
CA LYS A 166 1.93 -17.67 9.45
C LYS A 166 2.43 -16.25 9.74
N ALA A 167 1.75 -15.46 10.56
CA ALA A 167 2.05 -14.03 10.76
C ALA A 167 3.51 -13.80 11.19
N SER A 168 3.98 -14.51 12.20
CA SER A 168 5.37 -14.39 12.69
C SER A 168 6.43 -14.72 11.63
N TYR A 169 6.13 -15.66 10.73
CA TYR A 169 7.02 -15.99 9.61
C TYR A 169 7.08 -14.84 8.59
N TYR A 170 5.93 -14.27 8.24
CA TYR A 170 5.84 -13.14 7.32
C TYR A 170 6.52 -11.89 7.86
N VAL A 171 6.26 -11.54 9.13
CA VAL A 171 6.87 -10.38 9.79
C VAL A 171 8.40 -10.45 9.74
N ARG A 172 9.00 -11.60 10.08
CA ARG A 172 10.47 -11.77 10.03
C ARG A 172 11.04 -11.58 8.62
N LYS A 173 10.36 -12.08 7.59
CA LYS A 173 10.80 -11.93 6.20
C LYS A 173 10.66 -10.49 5.72
N LEU A 174 9.55 -9.83 6.05
CA LEU A 174 9.35 -8.40 5.73
C LEU A 174 10.38 -7.52 6.44
N ALA A 175 10.73 -7.81 7.69
CA ALA A 175 11.79 -7.13 8.41
C ALA A 175 13.15 -7.23 7.69
N SER A 176 13.47 -8.38 7.09
CA SER A 176 14.67 -8.55 6.25
C SER A 176 14.65 -7.73 4.94
N ALA A 177 13.52 -7.13 4.60
CA ALA A 177 13.33 -6.19 3.50
C ALA A 177 13.47 -4.71 3.92
N GLY A 178 13.74 -4.43 5.20
CA GLY A 178 13.80 -3.07 5.74
C GLY A 178 12.45 -2.52 6.20
N VAL A 179 11.38 -3.34 6.17
CA VAL A 179 10.07 -2.98 6.71
C VAL A 179 10.14 -3.07 8.23
N TYR A 180 10.01 -1.95 8.93
CA TYR A 180 10.07 -1.92 10.39
C TYR A 180 8.69 -1.85 11.05
N ARG A 181 7.62 -1.57 10.29
CA ARG A 181 6.25 -1.52 10.80
C ARG A 181 5.36 -2.48 10.01
N VAL A 182 4.92 -3.55 10.66
CA VAL A 182 3.94 -4.50 10.11
C VAL A 182 2.71 -4.47 10.98
N VAL A 183 1.55 -4.18 10.39
CA VAL A 183 0.28 -4.01 11.10
C VAL A 183 -0.83 -4.82 10.42
N PRO A 184 -1.95 -5.09 11.10
CA PRO A 184 -3.13 -5.64 10.43
C PRO A 184 -3.61 -4.74 9.29
N LEU A 185 -4.23 -5.34 8.27
CA LEU A 185 -4.97 -4.57 7.27
C LEU A 185 -6.10 -3.78 7.95
N GLY A 186 -6.28 -2.53 7.53
CA GLY A 186 -7.28 -1.61 8.09
C GLY A 186 -6.72 -0.77 9.21
N GLU A 187 -5.46 -0.99 9.61
CA GLU A 187 -4.80 -0.28 10.70
C GLU A 187 -3.53 0.45 10.22
N SER A 188 -3.27 0.53 8.90
CA SER A 188 -2.07 1.21 8.38
C SER A 188 -1.98 2.67 8.81
N PHE A 189 -3.11 3.37 8.96
CA PHE A 189 -3.20 4.75 9.39
C PHE A 189 -3.21 4.92 10.93
N LEU A 190 -3.50 3.86 11.69
CA LEU A 190 -3.52 3.92 13.15
C LEU A 190 -2.10 3.87 13.68
N ARG A 191 -1.63 4.95 14.30
CA ARG A 191 -0.30 4.97 14.92
C ARG A 191 -0.38 5.36 16.38
N THR A 192 0.09 4.47 17.23
CA THR A 192 0.22 4.76 18.67
C THR A 192 1.58 5.40 18.98
N PRO A 193 1.69 6.24 20.03
CA PRO A 193 2.97 6.81 20.46
C PRO A 193 4.02 5.77 20.88
N ARG A 194 3.63 4.51 21.06
CA ARG A 194 4.52 3.40 21.41
C ARG A 194 5.18 2.75 20.18
N GLU A 195 4.65 2.99 18.98
CA GLU A 195 5.21 2.45 17.75
C GLU A 195 6.44 3.23 17.29
N PRO A 196 7.43 2.54 16.68
CA PRO A 196 8.64 3.19 16.19
C PRO A 196 8.35 4.16 15.04
N TYR A 197 9.11 5.26 14.96
CA TYR A 197 9.14 6.21 13.84
C TYR A 197 10.44 6.12 13.06
N ASP A 198 10.34 5.76 11.79
CA ASP A 198 11.48 5.44 10.94
C ASP A 198 12.41 4.36 11.54
N GLY A 199 11.83 3.38 12.24
CA GLY A 199 12.56 2.34 12.96
C GLY A 199 13.09 2.76 14.33
N GLU A 200 12.92 4.03 14.72
CA GLU A 200 13.42 4.56 15.99
C GLU A 200 12.34 4.64 17.08
N TYR A 201 12.72 4.41 18.33
CA TYR A 201 11.79 4.51 19.46
C TYR A 201 11.56 5.99 19.83
N ILE A 202 10.44 6.56 19.38
CA ILE A 202 10.09 7.99 19.52
C ILE A 202 10.33 8.53 20.94
N PRO A 203 9.93 7.85 22.03
CA PRO A 203 10.15 8.38 23.38
C PRO A 203 11.63 8.65 23.71
N ARG A 204 12.59 7.99 23.04
CA ARG A 204 14.02 8.27 23.22
C ARG A 204 14.41 9.69 22.81
N TYR A 205 13.69 10.31 21.88
CA TYR A 205 13.94 11.70 21.46
C TYR A 205 13.29 12.74 22.37
N PHE A 206 12.33 12.34 23.19
CA PHE A 206 11.60 13.22 24.10
C PHE A 206 11.88 12.94 25.59
N THR A 207 12.74 11.97 25.89
CA THR A 207 13.13 11.63 27.27
C THR A 207 14.63 11.80 27.45
N TYR A 208 15.02 12.42 28.56
CA TYR A 208 16.42 12.61 28.94
C TYR A 208 16.79 11.61 30.03
N THR A 209 17.91 10.90 29.86
CA THR A 209 18.49 10.10 30.94
C THR A 209 19.48 10.97 31.70
N SER A 210 19.15 11.34 32.94
CA SER A 210 20.10 11.99 33.85
C SER A 210 20.84 10.93 34.65
N TYR A 211 22.18 10.91 34.54
CA TYR A 211 23.04 9.99 35.26
C TYR A 211 23.81 10.74 36.35
N PHE A 212 23.72 10.26 37.59
CA PHE A 212 24.47 10.80 38.72
C PHE A 212 25.24 9.68 39.39
N ARG A 213 26.56 9.84 39.50
CA ARG A 213 27.46 8.91 40.19
C ARG A 213 28.16 9.64 41.33
N VAL A 214 27.95 9.16 42.55
CA VAL A 214 28.66 9.65 43.74
C VAL A 214 29.82 8.71 44.05
N ARG A 215 31.00 9.27 44.28
CA ARG A 215 32.12 8.54 44.90
C ARG A 215 31.85 8.50 46.41
N ARG A 216 31.71 7.31 46.99
CA ARG A 216 31.80 7.18 48.45
C ARG A 216 33.26 7.39 48.85
N SER A 217 33.50 8.44 49.62
CA SER A 217 34.71 8.55 50.44
C SER A 217 34.65 7.45 51.49
N VAL A 218 35.67 6.60 51.57
CA VAL A 218 35.96 5.79 52.76
C VAL A 218 36.75 6.66 53.71
#